data_AF-A0AAD9FTN1-F1
#
_entry.id   AF-A0AAD9FTN1-F1
#
_cell.length_a   1.000
_cell.length_b   1.000
_cell.length_c   1.000
_cell.angle_alpha   90.00
_cell.angle_beta   90.00
_cell.angle_gamma   90.00
#
_symmetry.space_group_name_H-M   'P 1'
#
loop_
_entity.id
_entity.type
_entity.pdbx_description
1 polymer ?
#
loop_
_entity_poly.entity_id
_entity_poly.type
_entity_poly.pdbx_seq_one_letter_code
_entity_poly.pdbx_strand_id
1 'polypeptide(L)'
;MVSRSQSSRSQAGQSAPLSKAYEADRDAQSRQAIYTTSNGAPVSHPYSAQRAGVNGPLLLQDFHLIDLLSHFDRERIPERVVHAKGSGAHGYFECTDGLEDVSVANLFQKGVQCPITVRFSTVGGESGSPDLARDPRGFAVKFRTAEGNWDFVGNNTPVFFLRDPAKFPHFIHTQKRHPATHLGGGDDSTMFWDYLSNNPEAIHQVMILMSDRGIPAGWRHMHGHYGHTLKLVQSNGEWIYAQFHLISDQGTANFTAEEAAERSPDWGQKDLYEAIERGDCPSWTMKVQLMTRTQAEEAWAQRRINVFDLTHVWPHADYPLRTVGRLVLNENAKNYFAEIEQAAFNPAHMVPGIEPSADPVLQSRLFSYPDAHRHRIGANYQQLPVNQHSTSYPTANFQRDGQMAFLNQGARPAYLSSIDPVQFKPSAYDLNKVHGAFIGEAVSYLSEIRPEDFNAPRNLWEKVFSEESRARFVKTASGHMSTCKDKTIIARQLAIFRQVSEDLSTRLEKATGVKAYSGRFEDLTFNGSHNGYGKKKTANGMQTRSDVVFDNGAPVRSNVASRL
;
A
#
# COMPACT_ATOMS: atom_id res chain seq x y z
N MET A 1 63.56 23.85 13.84
CA MET A 1 63.19 24.52 12.57
C MET A 1 63.07 23.47 11.49
N VAL A 2 61.87 23.24 10.96
CA VAL A 2 61.51 23.21 9.52
C VAL A 2 60.01 22.92 9.52
N SER A 3 59.22 23.99 9.38
CA SER A 3 57.79 23.93 9.10
C SER A 3 57.59 23.40 7.67
N ARG A 4 56.91 22.25 7.52
CA ARG A 4 56.33 21.89 6.22
C ARG A 4 54.93 22.52 6.15
N SER A 5 54.90 23.73 5.61
CA SER A 5 53.68 24.32 5.07
C SER A 5 53.15 23.39 3.97
N GLN A 6 52.02 22.71 4.21
CA GLN A 6 51.23 22.18 3.12
C GLN A 6 50.75 23.37 2.30
N SER A 7 51.31 23.51 1.10
CA SER A 7 50.88 24.52 0.15
C SER A 7 49.44 24.23 -0.24
N SER A 8 48.52 25.12 0.15
CA SER A 8 47.22 25.27 -0.49
C SER A 8 47.47 25.79 -1.91
N ARG A 9 47.80 24.89 -2.84
CA ARG A 9 47.69 25.21 -4.27
C ARG A 9 46.20 25.23 -4.59
N SER A 10 45.70 26.41 -4.90
CA SER A 10 44.39 26.62 -5.52
C SER A 10 44.25 25.72 -6.73
N GLN A 11 43.30 24.77 -6.71
CA GLN A 11 42.76 24.14 -7.92
C GLN A 11 41.92 25.18 -8.69
N ALA A 12 42.58 26.21 -9.20
CA ALA A 12 41.96 27.13 -10.14
C ALA A 12 42.07 26.51 -11.54
N GLY A 13 40.95 26.07 -12.11
CA GLY A 13 40.85 25.77 -13.54
C GLY A 13 40.71 24.31 -13.97
N GLN A 14 40.41 23.36 -13.09
CA GLN A 14 40.04 22.00 -13.52
C GLN A 14 38.53 21.81 -13.45
N SER A 15 37.93 21.40 -14.57
CA SER A 15 36.53 21.00 -14.63
C SER A 15 36.29 19.76 -13.76
N ALA A 16 35.13 19.71 -13.10
CA ALA A 16 34.66 18.54 -12.39
C ALA A 16 34.50 17.32 -13.33
N PRO A 17 34.48 16.08 -12.79
CA PRO A 17 34.16 14.89 -13.57
C PRO A 17 32.79 15.02 -14.26
N LEU A 18 32.58 14.22 -15.30
CA LEU A 18 31.39 14.24 -16.18
C LEU A 18 30.04 14.09 -15.43
N SER A 19 30.03 13.58 -14.19
CA SER A 19 28.82 13.44 -13.38
C SER A 19 29.10 13.63 -11.89
N LYS A 20 28.06 14.04 -11.13
CA LYS A 20 28.05 14.07 -9.67
C LYS A 20 27.22 12.88 -9.15
N ALA A 21 27.67 12.26 -8.05
CA ALA A 21 26.94 11.19 -7.39
C ALA A 21 25.76 11.77 -6.57
N TYR A 22 24.65 11.04 -6.49
CA TYR A 22 23.47 11.43 -5.71
C TYR A 22 23.79 11.68 -4.24
N GLU A 23 24.59 10.82 -3.60
CA GLU A 23 24.97 10.97 -2.19
C GLU A 23 25.70 12.30 -1.93
N ALA A 24 26.56 12.72 -2.87
CA ALA A 24 27.27 13.99 -2.76
C ALA A 24 26.34 15.21 -2.84
N ASP A 25 25.22 15.11 -3.57
CA ASP A 25 24.17 16.14 -3.63
C ASP A 25 23.29 16.08 -2.37
N ARG A 26 22.83 14.89 -2.00
CA ARG A 26 21.99 14.61 -0.82
C ARG A 26 22.61 15.16 0.48
N ASP A 27 23.91 15.00 0.65
CA ASP A 27 24.63 15.37 1.88
C ASP A 27 25.32 16.75 1.79
N ALA A 28 25.17 17.46 0.67
CA ALA A 28 25.80 18.75 0.44
C ALA A 28 25.37 19.80 1.48
N GLN A 29 26.35 20.56 2.00
CA GLN A 29 26.09 21.63 2.96
C GLN A 29 26.02 22.99 2.25
N SER A 30 25.03 23.83 2.61
CA SER A 30 24.84 25.13 1.97
C SER A 30 26.07 26.04 2.05
N ARG A 31 26.86 25.95 3.13
CA ARG A 31 28.10 26.74 3.31
C ARG A 31 29.22 26.37 2.32
N GLN A 32 29.11 25.22 1.67
CA GLN A 32 30.07 24.73 0.67
C GLN A 32 29.56 24.96 -0.76
N ALA A 33 28.30 25.36 -0.92
CA ALA A 33 27.66 25.57 -2.21
C ALA A 33 27.85 27.01 -2.70
N ILE A 34 27.96 27.17 -4.02
CA ILE A 34 27.92 28.45 -4.71
C ILE A 34 26.54 28.56 -5.37
N TYR A 35 25.91 29.73 -5.27
CA TYR A 35 24.64 29.97 -5.96
C TYR A 35 24.86 30.08 -7.48
N THR A 36 24.17 29.25 -8.23
CA THR A 36 24.29 29.17 -9.69
C THR A 36 22.91 29.05 -10.33
N THR A 37 22.81 29.35 -11.61
CA THR A 37 21.72 28.84 -12.46
C THR A 37 21.82 27.31 -12.60
N SER A 38 20.80 26.66 -13.15
CA SER A 38 20.70 25.21 -13.32
C SER A 38 21.81 24.60 -14.18
N ASN A 39 22.37 25.37 -15.11
CA ASN A 39 23.54 24.99 -15.92
C ASN A 39 24.90 25.23 -15.21
N GLY A 40 24.90 25.63 -13.94
CA GLY A 40 26.10 25.82 -13.12
C GLY A 40 26.79 27.17 -13.25
N ALA A 41 26.23 28.14 -13.98
CA ALA A 41 26.81 29.48 -14.07
C ALA A 41 26.58 30.28 -12.78
N PRO A 42 27.62 30.84 -12.13
CA PRO A 42 27.46 31.62 -10.91
C PRO A 42 26.63 32.89 -11.12
N VAL A 43 25.78 33.22 -10.13
CA VAL A 43 25.01 34.47 -10.11
C VAL A 43 25.31 35.22 -8.82
N SER A 44 25.52 36.54 -8.92
CA SER A 44 25.94 37.38 -7.80
C SER A 44 24.91 37.47 -6.66
N HIS A 45 23.62 37.44 -6.98
CA HIS A 45 22.54 37.48 -5.99
C HIS A 45 21.28 36.77 -6.49
N PRO A 46 20.62 35.91 -5.68
CA PRO A 46 19.47 35.10 -6.10
C PRO A 46 18.22 35.91 -6.44
N TYR A 47 18.11 37.14 -5.92
CA TYR A 47 16.94 38.00 -6.15
C TYR A 47 17.19 39.10 -7.20
N SER A 48 18.35 39.13 -7.85
CA SER A 48 18.60 40.10 -8.91
C SER A 48 17.99 39.65 -10.24
N ALA A 49 17.43 40.60 -10.99
CA ALA A 49 16.95 40.40 -12.35
C ALA A 49 17.40 41.54 -13.27
N GLN A 50 17.62 41.25 -14.55
CA GLN A 50 18.03 42.24 -15.55
C GLN A 50 16.84 43.13 -15.94
N ARG A 51 17.04 44.44 -15.87
CA ARG A 51 16.06 45.47 -16.23
C ARG A 51 16.71 46.62 -16.99
N ALA A 52 15.94 47.30 -17.83
CA ALA A 52 16.38 48.52 -18.50
C ALA A 52 16.31 49.73 -17.54
N GLY A 53 17.32 49.88 -16.67
CA GLY A 53 17.35 50.89 -15.61
C GLY A 53 16.56 50.49 -14.36
N VAL A 54 16.77 51.21 -13.25
CA VAL A 54 16.24 50.84 -11.92
C VAL A 54 14.71 50.76 -11.85
N ASN A 55 14.01 51.50 -12.72
CA ASN A 55 12.54 51.56 -12.78
C ASN A 55 11.96 51.04 -14.11
N GLY A 56 12.78 50.51 -15.03
CA GLY A 56 12.34 50.10 -16.37
C GLY A 56 11.86 48.64 -16.47
N PRO A 57 11.48 48.16 -17.65
CA PRO A 57 11.00 46.78 -17.83
C PRO A 57 12.08 45.72 -17.58
N LEU A 58 11.65 44.48 -17.32
CA LEU A 58 12.51 43.30 -17.32
C LEU A 58 12.99 42.98 -18.74
N LEU A 59 14.18 42.39 -18.84
CA LEU A 59 14.73 41.93 -20.11
C LEU A 59 14.49 40.42 -20.26
N LEU A 60 13.85 39.99 -21.36
CA LEU A 60 13.61 38.57 -21.64
C LEU A 60 14.91 37.75 -21.80
N GLN A 61 16.05 38.41 -22.04
CA GLN A 61 17.35 37.74 -22.12
C GLN A 61 17.88 37.27 -20.75
N ASP A 62 17.23 37.62 -19.64
CA ASP A 62 17.64 37.23 -18.30
C ASP A 62 17.40 35.73 -18.07
N PHE A 63 18.40 34.92 -18.44
CA PHE A 63 18.36 33.47 -18.22
C PHE A 63 18.16 33.11 -16.75
N HIS A 64 18.77 33.84 -15.81
CA HIS A 64 18.64 33.53 -14.38
C HIS A 64 17.17 33.62 -13.91
N LEU A 65 16.48 34.71 -14.27
CA LEU A 65 15.07 34.86 -13.93
C LEU A 65 14.19 33.81 -14.61
N ILE A 66 14.43 33.52 -15.89
CA ILE A 66 13.67 32.51 -16.64
C ILE A 66 13.87 31.12 -16.04
N ASP A 67 15.11 30.75 -15.74
CA ASP A 67 15.48 29.46 -15.17
C ASP A 67 14.78 29.24 -13.81
N LEU A 68 14.84 30.23 -12.92
CA LEU A 68 14.16 30.21 -11.61
C LEU A 68 12.65 29.99 -11.75
N LEU A 69 11.97 30.82 -12.55
CA LEU A 69 10.51 30.74 -12.70
C LEU A 69 10.09 29.45 -13.40
N SER A 70 10.83 29.03 -14.43
CA SER A 70 10.48 27.84 -15.21
C SER A 70 10.59 26.55 -14.41
N HIS A 71 11.55 26.46 -13.48
CA HIS A 71 11.67 25.32 -12.56
C HIS A 71 10.55 25.35 -11.50
N PHE A 72 10.29 26.52 -10.90
CA PHE A 72 9.22 26.69 -9.91
C PHE A 72 7.86 26.21 -10.44
N ASP A 73 7.52 26.60 -11.68
CA ASP A 73 6.27 26.21 -12.35
C ASP A 73 6.12 24.69 -12.53
N ARG A 74 7.23 23.92 -12.43
CA ARG A 74 7.31 22.48 -12.74
C ARG A 74 7.71 21.62 -11.54
N GLU A 75 7.72 22.17 -10.33
CA GLU A 75 8.08 21.41 -9.13
C GLU A 75 7.07 20.29 -8.78
N ARG A 76 5.80 20.45 -9.14
CA ARG A 76 4.74 19.50 -8.78
C ARG A 76 4.63 18.39 -9.82
N ILE A 77 4.63 17.16 -9.34
CA ILE A 77 4.26 15.95 -10.09
C ILE A 77 2.83 15.53 -9.72
N PRO A 78 2.17 14.67 -10.51
CA PRO A 78 0.92 14.06 -10.07
C PRO A 78 1.13 13.38 -8.70
N GLU A 79 0.19 13.59 -7.78
CA GLU A 79 0.16 12.82 -6.54
C GLU A 79 -0.25 11.37 -6.82
N ARG A 80 -0.10 10.49 -5.82
CA ARG A 80 -0.65 9.13 -5.94
C ARG A 80 -2.18 9.20 -5.95
N VAL A 81 -2.83 8.47 -6.86
CA VAL A 81 -4.31 8.43 -6.98
C VAL A 81 -4.98 8.08 -5.64
N VAL A 82 -4.36 7.14 -4.90
CA VAL A 82 -4.69 6.78 -3.52
C VAL A 82 -3.41 6.86 -2.69
N HIS A 83 -3.55 7.01 -1.37
CA HIS A 83 -2.41 7.11 -0.47
C HIS A 83 -1.49 8.32 -0.75
N ALA A 84 -2.08 9.43 -1.21
CA ALA A 84 -1.35 10.65 -1.55
C ALA A 84 -0.67 11.26 -0.32
N LYS A 85 -1.42 11.48 0.76
CA LYS A 85 -0.85 11.91 2.05
C LYS A 85 -0.07 10.78 2.69
N GLY A 86 1.20 11.00 2.98
CA GLY A 86 2.03 10.00 3.63
C GLY A 86 3.33 10.53 4.18
N SER A 87 4.03 9.65 4.88
CA SER A 87 5.25 9.90 5.62
C SER A 87 6.17 8.70 5.46
N GLY A 88 7.47 8.88 5.59
CA GLY A 88 8.37 7.74 5.50
C GLY A 88 9.73 8.00 6.11
N ALA A 89 10.46 6.91 6.25
CA ALA A 89 11.79 6.87 6.82
C ALA A 89 12.56 5.66 6.28
N HIS A 90 13.86 5.65 6.53
CA HIS A 90 14.78 4.59 6.18
C HIS A 90 15.17 3.78 7.41
N GLY A 91 15.71 2.59 7.16
CA GLY A 91 16.02 1.66 8.22
C GLY A 91 16.63 0.37 7.73
N TYR A 92 16.47 -0.67 8.52
CA TYR A 92 16.85 -2.02 8.15
C TYR A 92 15.81 -3.04 8.60
N PHE A 93 15.80 -4.17 7.91
CA PHE A 93 15.19 -5.40 8.37
C PHE A 93 16.28 -6.41 8.75
N GLU A 94 16.07 -7.16 9.82
CA GLU A 94 16.93 -8.23 10.32
C GLU A 94 16.09 -9.51 10.47
N CYS A 95 16.47 -10.59 9.79
CA CYS A 95 15.83 -11.89 9.94
C CYS A 95 16.37 -12.61 11.18
N THR A 96 15.52 -12.87 12.18
CA THR A 96 15.94 -13.44 13.47
C THR A 96 15.62 -14.92 13.62
N ASP A 97 14.52 -15.37 13.01
CA ASP A 97 13.93 -16.69 13.25
C ASP A 97 13.78 -17.53 11.97
N GLY A 98 14.18 -17.00 10.82
CA GLY A 98 14.34 -17.75 9.58
C GLY A 98 13.05 -18.33 8.98
N LEU A 99 12.98 -18.43 7.65
CA LEU A 99 11.95 -19.22 6.94
C LEU A 99 12.55 -20.20 5.94
N GLU A 100 13.78 -20.66 6.18
CA GLU A 100 14.52 -21.56 5.29
C GLU A 100 13.82 -22.92 5.10
N ASP A 101 12.97 -23.31 6.04
CA ASP A 101 12.15 -24.52 5.97
C ASP A 101 10.98 -24.41 4.98
N VAL A 102 10.62 -23.20 4.54
CA VAL A 102 9.48 -22.96 3.65
C VAL A 102 9.77 -22.02 2.47
N SER A 103 10.92 -21.35 2.43
CA SER A 103 11.29 -20.41 1.36
C SER A 103 12.78 -20.43 1.05
N VAL A 104 13.13 -20.31 -0.23
CA VAL A 104 14.51 -20.05 -0.67
C VAL A 104 14.91 -18.57 -0.64
N ALA A 105 13.99 -17.67 -0.30
CA ALA A 105 14.25 -16.23 -0.35
C ALA A 105 15.40 -15.85 0.58
N ASN A 106 16.45 -15.26 0.00
CA ASN A 106 17.65 -14.88 0.76
C ASN A 106 17.32 -13.95 1.94
N LEU A 107 16.32 -13.07 1.80
CA LEU A 107 15.84 -12.18 2.86
C LEU A 107 15.41 -12.91 4.14
N PHE A 108 14.95 -14.16 4.03
CA PHE A 108 14.46 -14.95 5.16
C PHE A 108 15.49 -15.96 5.68
N GLN A 109 16.75 -15.86 5.27
CA GLN A 109 17.82 -16.61 5.94
C GLN A 109 18.16 -15.93 7.27
N LYS A 110 18.27 -16.71 8.33
CA LYS A 110 18.57 -16.21 9.67
C LYS A 110 19.88 -15.42 9.68
N GLY A 111 19.86 -14.24 10.30
CA GLY A 111 20.98 -13.30 10.37
C GLY A 111 21.13 -12.39 9.17
N VAL A 112 20.34 -12.57 8.10
CA VAL A 112 20.35 -11.62 6.97
C VAL A 112 19.75 -10.29 7.41
N GLN A 113 20.48 -9.22 7.11
CA GLN A 113 20.04 -7.85 7.28
C GLN A 113 19.98 -7.17 5.91
N CYS A 114 18.96 -6.35 5.66
CA CYS A 114 18.88 -5.55 4.43
C CYS A 114 18.38 -4.12 4.68
N PRO A 115 18.84 -3.13 3.89
CA PRO A 115 18.32 -1.77 3.94
C PRO A 115 16.86 -1.71 3.48
N ILE A 116 16.08 -0.84 4.11
CA ILE A 116 14.67 -0.63 3.77
C ILE A 116 14.33 0.85 3.62
N THR A 117 13.27 1.10 2.85
CA THR A 117 12.51 2.35 2.89
C THR A 117 11.06 2.02 3.24
N VAL A 118 10.49 2.74 4.21
CA VAL A 118 9.08 2.59 4.59
C VAL A 118 8.31 3.86 4.26
N ARG A 119 7.10 3.69 3.76
CA ARG A 119 6.13 4.77 3.61
C ARG A 119 4.79 4.36 4.23
N PHE A 120 4.33 5.19 5.15
CA PHE A 120 2.99 5.19 5.72
C PHE A 120 2.11 6.21 4.99
N SER A 121 0.81 6.02 5.04
CA SER A 121 -0.13 6.93 4.37
C SER A 121 -1.55 6.81 4.88
N THR A 122 -2.39 7.81 4.65
CA THR A 122 -3.86 7.62 4.58
C THR A 122 -4.22 6.99 3.23
N VAL A 123 -5.49 6.94 2.81
CA VAL A 123 -5.92 6.34 1.53
C VAL A 123 -6.69 7.33 0.66
N GLY A 124 -7.82 7.87 1.16
CA GLY A 124 -8.77 8.63 0.36
C GLY A 124 -8.34 10.07 0.10
N GLY A 125 -7.70 10.71 1.09
CA GLY A 125 -7.33 12.12 1.02
C GLY A 125 -6.25 12.46 -0.01
N GLU A 126 -6.24 13.73 -0.43
CA GLU A 126 -5.15 14.32 -1.25
C GLU A 126 -3.87 14.51 -0.42
N SER A 127 -2.75 14.83 -1.05
CA SER A 127 -1.45 15.06 -0.39
C SER A 127 -1.47 16.15 0.69
N GLY A 128 -2.40 17.10 0.62
CA GLY A 128 -2.62 18.13 1.64
C GLY A 128 -3.62 17.77 2.76
N SER A 129 -4.19 16.56 2.74
CA SER A 129 -5.14 16.12 3.77
C SER A 129 -4.47 15.84 5.14
N PRO A 130 -5.20 15.84 6.26
CA PRO A 130 -4.63 15.58 7.57
C PRO A 130 -4.32 14.08 7.80
N ASP A 131 -3.20 13.79 8.47
CA ASP A 131 -2.74 12.43 8.85
C ASP A 131 -3.75 11.67 9.72
N LEU A 132 -4.50 12.42 10.54
CA LEU A 132 -5.48 11.89 11.49
C LEU A 132 -6.91 11.87 10.94
N ALA A 133 -7.09 11.99 9.62
CA ALA A 133 -8.38 11.66 8.99
C ALA A 133 -8.79 10.22 9.33
N ARG A 134 -10.09 9.96 9.49
CA ARG A 134 -10.60 8.59 9.67
C ARG A 134 -10.49 7.84 8.35
N ASP A 135 -9.56 6.90 8.27
CA ASP A 135 -9.16 6.23 7.02
C ASP A 135 -8.41 4.92 7.32
N PRO A 136 -8.30 3.93 6.42
CA PRO A 136 -7.23 2.94 6.55
C PRO A 136 -5.86 3.64 6.45
N ARG A 137 -4.82 3.00 6.97
CA ARG A 137 -3.45 3.48 6.78
C ARG A 137 -2.67 2.52 5.89
N GLY A 138 -1.99 3.05 4.88
CA GLY A 138 -1.03 2.29 4.10
C GLY A 138 0.24 2.02 4.91
N PHE A 139 0.82 0.85 4.70
CA PHE A 139 2.11 0.45 5.27
C PHE A 139 2.90 -0.27 4.17
N ALA A 140 3.74 0.49 3.47
CA ALA A 140 4.57 -0.02 2.38
C ALA A 140 6.05 -0.07 2.78
N VAL A 141 6.71 -1.20 2.52
CA VAL A 141 8.14 -1.42 2.81
C VAL A 141 8.82 -1.91 1.54
N LYS A 142 9.94 -1.29 1.18
CA LYS A 142 10.84 -1.75 0.12
C LYS A 142 12.05 -2.40 0.77
N PHE A 143 12.23 -3.70 0.58
CA PHE A 143 13.38 -4.48 1.03
C PHE A 143 14.40 -4.57 -0.11
N ARG A 144 15.61 -4.04 0.09
CA ARG A 144 16.68 -4.12 -0.90
C ARG A 144 17.54 -5.35 -0.64
N THR A 145 17.07 -6.49 -1.14
CA THR A 145 17.72 -7.79 -0.91
C THR A 145 18.93 -7.98 -1.83
N ALA A 146 19.72 -9.03 -1.57
CA ALA A 146 20.84 -9.41 -2.44
C ALA A 146 20.38 -9.84 -3.85
N GLU A 147 19.10 -10.15 -4.05
CA GLU A 147 18.52 -10.68 -5.29
C GLU A 147 17.49 -9.74 -5.93
N GLY A 148 17.47 -8.47 -5.50
CA GLY A 148 16.56 -7.44 -6.01
C GLY A 148 15.63 -6.89 -4.93
N ASN A 149 14.72 -6.01 -5.35
CA ASN A 149 13.77 -5.39 -4.43
C ASN A 149 12.56 -6.31 -4.23
N TRP A 150 12.17 -6.54 -2.98
CA TRP A 150 10.85 -7.04 -2.62
C TRP A 150 10.05 -5.90 -1.98
N ASP A 151 8.82 -5.67 -2.43
CA ASP A 151 7.96 -4.65 -1.84
C ASP A 151 6.79 -5.30 -1.08
N PHE A 152 6.77 -5.11 0.24
CA PHE A 152 5.58 -5.34 1.06
C PHE A 152 4.65 -4.14 0.89
N VAL A 153 3.45 -4.32 0.34
CA VAL A 153 2.51 -3.22 0.10
C VAL A 153 1.18 -3.51 0.77
N GLY A 154 1.12 -3.23 2.06
CA GLY A 154 0.01 -3.56 2.95
C GLY A 154 -0.72 -2.35 3.52
N ASN A 155 -1.63 -2.62 4.46
CA ASN A 155 -2.36 -1.63 5.26
C ASN A 155 -2.24 -1.93 6.75
N ASN A 156 -2.69 -1.01 7.61
CA ASN A 156 -2.76 -1.23 9.05
C ASN A 156 -3.92 -2.15 9.51
N THR A 157 -4.80 -2.52 8.59
CA THR A 157 -5.91 -3.44 8.84
C THR A 157 -5.68 -4.77 8.13
N PRO A 158 -6.10 -5.91 8.73
CA PRO A 158 -5.84 -7.24 8.16
C PRO A 158 -6.73 -7.60 6.97
N VAL A 159 -7.79 -6.82 6.71
CA VAL A 159 -8.75 -7.03 5.63
C VAL A 159 -8.95 -5.75 4.82
N PHE A 160 -9.63 -5.89 3.69
CA PHE A 160 -10.01 -4.79 2.80
C PHE A 160 -11.52 -4.75 2.54
N PHE A 161 -11.99 -3.72 1.84
CA PHE A 161 -13.42 -3.49 1.57
C PHE A 161 -14.02 -4.38 0.48
N LEU A 162 -13.18 -4.99 -0.36
CA LEU A 162 -13.62 -5.71 -1.56
C LEU A 162 -12.79 -6.95 -1.80
N ARG A 163 -13.40 -7.91 -2.51
CA ARG A 163 -12.79 -9.15 -3.02
C ARG A 163 -12.87 -9.30 -4.54
N ASP A 164 -13.62 -8.41 -5.22
CA ASP A 164 -13.67 -8.33 -6.68
C ASP A 164 -12.85 -7.13 -7.17
N PRO A 165 -11.77 -7.30 -7.93
CA PRO A 165 -10.85 -6.20 -8.26
C PRO A 165 -11.48 -5.09 -9.11
N ALA A 166 -12.46 -5.42 -9.96
CA ALA A 166 -13.16 -4.43 -10.78
C ALA A 166 -13.86 -3.35 -9.95
N LYS A 167 -14.17 -3.64 -8.67
CA LYS A 167 -14.79 -2.69 -7.75
C LYS A 167 -13.84 -1.58 -7.28
N PHE A 168 -12.52 -1.73 -7.41
CA PHE A 168 -11.55 -0.82 -6.81
C PHE A 168 -11.70 0.65 -7.26
N PRO A 169 -11.78 0.98 -8.56
CA PRO A 169 -11.98 2.37 -8.97
C PRO A 169 -13.30 2.95 -8.45
N HIS A 170 -14.39 2.17 -8.52
CA HIS A 170 -15.71 2.58 -8.04
C HIS A 170 -15.73 2.84 -6.54
N PHE A 171 -15.11 1.95 -5.76
CA PHE A 171 -14.95 2.12 -4.33
C PHE A 171 -14.15 3.40 -4.01
N ILE A 172 -12.98 3.58 -4.62
CA ILE A 172 -12.14 4.75 -4.35
C ILE A 172 -12.85 6.06 -4.72
N HIS A 173 -13.64 6.10 -5.80
CA HIS A 173 -14.45 7.29 -6.13
C HIS A 173 -15.41 7.69 -5.00
N THR A 174 -15.90 6.73 -4.20
CA THR A 174 -16.80 7.01 -3.06
C THR A 174 -16.08 7.58 -1.85
N GLN A 175 -14.75 7.43 -1.80
CA GLN A 175 -13.88 7.98 -0.76
C GLN A 175 -13.31 9.37 -1.16
N LYS A 176 -13.44 9.74 -2.44
CA LYS A 176 -12.97 11.00 -3.01
C LYS A 176 -14.08 12.06 -3.01
N ARG A 177 -13.74 13.25 -3.48
CA ARG A 177 -14.67 14.39 -3.57
C ARG A 177 -15.79 14.13 -4.59
N HIS A 178 -16.99 14.62 -4.28
CA HIS A 178 -18.12 14.57 -5.20
C HIS A 178 -17.80 15.35 -6.49
N PRO A 179 -18.07 14.80 -7.68
CA PRO A 179 -17.59 15.35 -8.95
C PRO A 179 -18.16 16.74 -9.29
N ALA A 180 -19.39 17.05 -8.87
CA ALA A 180 -20.02 18.35 -9.19
C ALA A 180 -19.77 19.44 -8.14
N THR A 181 -19.64 19.07 -6.86
CA THR A 181 -19.57 20.03 -5.73
C THR A 181 -18.17 20.13 -5.14
N HIS A 182 -17.32 19.15 -5.44
CA HIS A 182 -15.97 19.01 -4.89
C HIS A 182 -15.92 18.89 -3.35
N LEU A 183 -17.05 18.60 -2.71
CA LEU A 183 -17.16 18.37 -1.27
C LEU A 183 -16.80 16.92 -0.91
N GLY A 184 -16.34 16.71 0.32
CA GLY A 184 -16.00 15.38 0.86
C GLY A 184 -17.11 14.77 1.71
N GLY A 185 -16.86 13.57 2.23
CA GLY A 185 -17.83 12.83 3.06
C GLY A 185 -18.27 13.53 4.35
N GLY A 186 -17.50 14.52 4.81
CA GLY A 186 -17.87 15.38 5.94
C GLY A 186 -19.09 16.28 5.66
N ASP A 187 -19.36 16.62 4.40
CA ASP A 187 -20.52 17.42 3.98
C ASP A 187 -21.63 16.56 3.37
N ASP A 188 -21.26 15.48 2.67
CA ASP A 188 -22.19 14.57 2.03
C ASP A 188 -21.63 13.15 1.96
N SER A 189 -22.12 12.28 2.85
CA SER A 189 -21.71 10.87 2.91
C SER A 189 -22.59 9.94 2.06
N THR A 190 -23.46 10.48 1.19
CA THR A 190 -24.42 9.69 0.40
C THR A 190 -23.71 8.69 -0.51
N MET A 191 -22.67 9.10 -1.25
CA MET A 191 -21.91 8.18 -2.13
C MET A 191 -21.22 7.07 -1.34
N PHE A 192 -20.67 7.40 -0.17
CA PHE A 192 -19.98 6.47 0.70
C PHE A 192 -20.94 5.38 1.21
N TRP A 193 -22.09 5.78 1.78
CA TRP A 193 -23.04 4.81 2.32
C TRP A 193 -23.84 4.08 1.23
N ASP A 194 -24.11 4.72 0.08
CA ASP A 194 -24.79 4.02 -1.03
C ASP A 194 -23.95 2.84 -1.50
N TYR A 195 -22.66 3.08 -1.75
CA TYR A 195 -21.75 2.04 -2.20
C TYR A 195 -21.65 0.90 -1.18
N LEU A 196 -21.39 1.21 0.10
CA LEU A 196 -21.23 0.19 1.13
C LEU A 196 -22.52 -0.61 1.37
N SER A 197 -23.68 0.04 1.32
CA SER A 197 -24.97 -0.64 1.45
C SER A 197 -25.31 -1.55 0.26
N ASN A 198 -24.58 -1.43 -0.85
CA ASN A 198 -24.67 -2.27 -2.05
C ASN A 198 -23.52 -3.27 -2.19
N ASN A 199 -22.54 -3.26 -1.30
CA ASN A 199 -21.37 -4.15 -1.31
C ASN A 199 -21.15 -4.70 0.12
N PRO A 200 -22.07 -5.54 0.62
CA PRO A 200 -22.07 -5.97 2.02
C PRO A 200 -20.81 -6.73 2.46
N GLU A 201 -19.99 -7.24 1.53
CA GLU A 201 -18.71 -7.88 1.84
C GLU A 201 -17.72 -6.92 2.52
N ALA A 202 -17.92 -5.61 2.38
CA ALA A 202 -17.10 -4.57 3.00
C ALA A 202 -17.29 -4.48 4.52
N ILE A 203 -18.33 -5.11 5.08
CA ILE A 203 -18.82 -4.88 6.44
C ILE A 203 -17.73 -5.02 7.52
N HIS A 204 -16.81 -5.97 7.37
CA HIS A 204 -15.72 -6.16 8.32
C HIS A 204 -14.79 -4.94 8.36
N GLN A 205 -14.37 -4.46 7.20
CA GLN A 205 -13.49 -3.30 7.11
C GLN A 205 -14.21 -1.99 7.48
N VAL A 206 -15.50 -1.86 7.15
CA VAL A 206 -16.33 -0.72 7.60
C VAL A 206 -16.38 -0.67 9.12
N MET A 207 -16.54 -1.82 9.78
CA MET A 207 -16.55 -1.87 11.23
C MET A 207 -15.21 -1.44 11.84
N ILE A 208 -14.09 -1.83 11.23
CA ILE A 208 -12.76 -1.38 11.66
C ILE A 208 -12.61 0.13 11.45
N LEU A 209 -12.97 0.64 10.28
CA LEU A 209 -12.84 2.06 9.93
C LEU A 209 -13.65 2.98 10.86
N MET A 210 -14.87 2.57 11.23
CA MET A 210 -15.75 3.35 12.10
C MET A 210 -15.47 3.15 13.59
N SER A 211 -14.54 2.24 13.95
CA SER A 211 -14.04 2.07 15.32
C SER A 211 -12.85 2.98 15.61
N ASP A 212 -12.32 2.96 16.83
CA ASP A 212 -11.11 3.73 17.18
C ASP A 212 -9.94 3.44 16.25
N ARG A 213 -9.84 2.22 15.69
CA ARG A 213 -8.79 1.81 14.73
C ARG A 213 -8.77 2.62 13.42
N GLY A 214 -9.81 3.40 13.15
CA GLY A 214 -9.85 4.33 12.01
C GLY A 214 -8.98 5.58 12.19
N ILE A 215 -8.50 5.87 13.41
CA ILE A 215 -7.63 7.01 13.70
C ILE A 215 -6.46 6.56 14.59
N PRO A 216 -5.47 5.82 14.06
CA PRO A 216 -4.28 5.46 14.82
C PRO A 216 -3.54 6.69 15.36
N ALA A 217 -2.92 6.57 16.53
CA ALA A 217 -2.22 7.65 17.22
C ALA A 217 -0.83 7.94 16.62
N GLY A 218 -0.76 8.09 15.29
CA GLY A 218 0.48 8.17 14.52
C GLY A 218 0.93 6.84 13.94
N TRP A 219 1.98 6.88 13.13
CA TRP A 219 2.42 5.73 12.33
C TRP A 219 3.06 4.60 13.14
N ARG A 220 3.68 4.93 14.28
CA ARG A 220 4.44 3.99 15.11
C ARG A 220 3.53 3.04 15.91
N HIS A 221 2.30 3.47 16.20
CA HIS A 221 1.35 2.75 17.06
C HIS A 221 0.28 1.97 16.28
N MET A 222 0.66 1.41 15.13
CA MET A 222 -0.21 0.55 14.34
C MET A 222 0.54 -0.67 13.80
N HIS A 223 -0.18 -1.77 13.62
CA HIS A 223 0.33 -2.92 12.89
C HIS A 223 0.38 -2.63 11.38
N GLY A 224 1.09 -3.47 10.64
CA GLY A 224 1.02 -3.58 9.19
C GLY A 224 0.61 -5.00 8.79
N HIS A 225 -0.18 -5.12 7.75
CA HIS A 225 -0.70 -6.38 7.23
C HIS A 225 -0.56 -6.37 5.73
N TYR A 226 0.06 -7.41 5.15
CA TYR A 226 0.14 -7.52 3.70
C TYR A 226 -1.26 -7.66 3.07
N GLY A 227 -2.20 -8.21 3.85
CA GLY A 227 -3.60 -8.43 3.50
C GLY A 227 -3.77 -9.66 2.63
N HIS A 228 -3.08 -9.70 1.48
CA HIS A 228 -3.17 -10.81 0.56
C HIS A 228 -2.42 -12.04 1.05
N THR A 229 -2.82 -13.18 0.50
CA THR A 229 -2.07 -14.42 0.59
C THR A 229 -0.95 -14.43 -0.46
N LEU A 230 0.24 -14.87 -0.07
CA LEU A 230 1.39 -15.14 -0.95
C LEU A 230 1.71 -16.64 -0.94
N LYS A 231 2.60 -17.07 -1.82
CA LYS A 231 3.24 -18.38 -1.74
C LYS A 231 4.70 -18.20 -1.32
N LEU A 232 5.15 -19.02 -0.36
CA LEU A 232 6.56 -19.22 -0.08
C LEU A 232 7.01 -20.52 -0.72
N VAL A 233 8.14 -20.50 -1.42
CA VAL A 233 8.58 -21.59 -2.29
C VAL A 233 9.97 -22.11 -1.90
N GLN A 234 10.09 -23.42 -1.75
CA GLN A 234 11.33 -24.13 -1.48
C GLN A 234 12.07 -24.51 -2.77
N SER A 235 13.35 -24.92 -2.65
CA SER A 235 14.20 -25.25 -3.80
C SER A 235 13.72 -26.47 -4.59
N ASN A 236 12.99 -27.38 -3.96
CA ASN A 236 12.37 -28.54 -4.61
C ASN A 236 11.10 -28.19 -5.41
N GLY A 237 10.60 -26.96 -5.29
CA GLY A 237 9.37 -26.45 -5.90
C GLY A 237 8.11 -26.67 -5.05
N GLU A 238 8.22 -27.24 -3.85
CA GLU A 238 7.13 -27.26 -2.88
C GLU A 238 6.86 -25.85 -2.35
N TRP A 239 5.61 -25.56 -2.02
CA TRP A 239 5.21 -24.23 -1.58
C TRP A 239 4.09 -24.28 -0.53
N ILE A 240 3.99 -23.20 0.23
CA ILE A 240 2.99 -22.99 1.29
C ILE A 240 2.37 -21.61 1.17
N TYR A 241 1.10 -21.45 1.55
CA TYR A 241 0.48 -20.12 1.60
C TYR A 241 0.95 -19.35 2.82
N ALA A 242 1.15 -18.05 2.66
CA ALA A 242 1.63 -17.16 3.71
C ALA A 242 0.85 -15.84 3.75
N GLN A 243 0.57 -15.35 4.96
CA GLN A 243 0.14 -13.97 5.22
C GLN A 243 1.13 -13.30 6.18
N PHE A 244 1.69 -12.15 5.77
CA PHE A 244 2.69 -11.43 6.56
C PHE A 244 2.07 -10.30 7.38
N HIS A 245 2.59 -10.13 8.60
CA HIS A 245 2.16 -9.17 9.60
C HIS A 245 3.38 -8.44 10.17
N LEU A 246 3.32 -7.12 10.29
CA LEU A 246 4.29 -6.28 10.97
C LEU A 246 3.66 -5.81 12.28
N ILE A 247 4.06 -6.42 13.39
CA ILE A 247 3.51 -6.14 14.71
C ILE A 247 4.34 -5.04 15.36
N SER A 248 3.76 -3.85 15.54
CA SER A 248 4.41 -2.74 16.26
C SER A 248 4.87 -3.18 17.65
N ASP A 249 6.15 -2.97 17.93
CA ASP A 249 6.74 -3.25 19.23
C ASP A 249 6.39 -2.15 20.26
N GLN A 250 5.83 -1.02 19.81
CA GLN A 250 5.31 0.06 20.65
C GLN A 250 3.86 -0.20 21.10
N GLY A 251 3.24 -1.28 20.62
CA GLY A 251 1.82 -1.54 20.81
C GLY A 251 0.91 -0.69 19.92
N THR A 252 -0.41 -0.82 20.08
CA THR A 252 -1.37 -0.04 19.30
C THR A 252 -2.04 1.03 20.16
N ALA A 253 -2.24 2.21 19.58
CA ALA A 253 -2.93 3.33 20.20
C ALA A 253 -3.73 4.09 19.13
N ASN A 254 -4.86 4.69 19.53
CA ASN A 254 -5.77 5.39 18.64
C ASN A 254 -6.29 6.66 19.31
N PHE A 255 -6.65 7.66 18.51
CA PHE A 255 -7.31 8.88 18.97
C PHE A 255 -8.82 8.84 18.72
N THR A 256 -9.56 9.55 19.56
CA THR A 256 -10.92 9.96 19.20
C THR A 256 -10.90 11.07 18.14
N ALA A 257 -12.04 11.37 17.55
CA ALA A 257 -12.14 12.48 16.59
C ALA A 257 -11.85 13.84 17.26
N GLU A 258 -12.25 14.00 18.52
CA GLU A 258 -11.99 15.21 19.31
C GLU A 258 -10.50 15.36 19.61
N GLU A 259 -9.83 14.30 20.05
CA GLU A 259 -8.38 14.32 20.29
C GLU A 259 -7.60 14.62 19.00
N ALA A 260 -8.01 14.03 17.88
CA ALA A 260 -7.38 14.27 16.58
C ALA A 260 -7.51 15.73 16.12
N ALA A 261 -8.65 16.39 16.39
CA ALA A 261 -8.88 17.78 16.05
C ALA A 261 -7.98 18.78 16.82
N GLU A 262 -7.44 18.36 17.97
CA GLU A 262 -6.50 19.15 18.78
C GLU A 262 -5.02 18.93 18.40
N ARG A 263 -4.74 18.14 17.36
CA ARG A 263 -3.38 17.82 16.92
C ARG A 263 -3.04 18.50 15.59
N SER A 264 -1.75 18.50 15.27
CA SER A 264 -1.28 18.94 13.97
C SER A 264 -1.95 18.11 12.85
N PRO A 265 -2.33 18.73 11.71
CA PRO A 265 -2.74 17.97 10.53
C PRO A 265 -1.61 17.06 10.02
N ASP A 266 -0.36 17.33 10.39
CA ASP A 266 0.83 16.55 10.07
C ASP A 266 1.34 15.71 11.27
N TRP A 267 0.45 15.32 12.19
CA TRP A 267 0.82 14.64 13.44
C TRP A 267 1.64 13.38 13.20
N GLY A 268 1.25 12.53 12.25
CA GLY A 268 1.95 11.27 11.99
C GLY A 268 3.36 11.51 11.47
N GLN A 269 3.51 12.44 10.51
CA GLN A 269 4.83 12.86 10.01
C GLN A 269 5.70 13.42 11.14
N LYS A 270 5.14 14.32 11.96
CA LYS A 270 5.86 14.96 13.05
C LYS A 270 6.30 13.94 14.10
N ASP A 271 5.40 13.08 14.58
CA ASP A 271 5.70 12.04 15.56
C ASP A 271 6.82 11.10 15.07
N LEU A 272 6.71 10.59 13.84
CA LEU A 272 7.71 9.70 13.26
C LEU A 272 9.08 10.38 13.14
N TYR A 273 9.10 11.59 12.56
CA TYR A 273 10.34 12.31 12.31
C TYR A 273 11.06 12.64 13.62
N GLU A 274 10.35 13.24 14.57
CA GLU A 274 10.94 13.64 15.84
C GLU A 274 11.32 12.43 16.73
N ALA A 275 10.60 11.31 16.64
CA ALA A 275 10.99 10.08 17.34
C ALA A 275 12.36 9.57 16.86
N ILE A 276 12.58 9.54 15.54
CA ILE A 276 13.85 9.13 14.96
C ILE A 276 14.98 10.11 15.31
N GLU A 277 14.74 11.43 15.23
CA GLU A 277 15.74 12.45 15.62
C GLU A 277 16.20 12.31 17.08
N ARG A 278 15.31 11.87 17.97
CA ARG A 278 15.61 11.67 19.40
C ARG A 278 16.17 10.28 19.72
N GLY A 279 16.34 9.40 18.73
CA GLY A 279 16.79 8.03 18.92
C GLY A 279 15.73 7.05 19.45
N ASP A 280 14.46 7.47 19.53
CA ASP A 280 13.31 6.60 19.83
C ASP A 280 12.82 5.90 18.55
N CYS A 281 13.74 5.14 17.93
CA CYS A 281 13.55 4.49 16.64
C CYS A 281 12.43 3.45 16.71
N PRO A 282 11.34 3.61 15.95
CA PRO A 282 10.28 2.62 15.97
C PRO A 282 10.69 1.33 15.26
N SER A 283 10.14 0.24 15.78
CA SER A 283 10.34 -1.11 15.27
C SER A 283 9.05 -1.93 15.21
N TRP A 284 9.04 -2.87 14.28
CA TRP A 284 7.97 -3.85 14.10
C TRP A 284 8.55 -5.24 13.98
N THR A 285 8.01 -6.18 14.73
CA THR A 285 8.30 -7.61 14.57
C THR A 285 7.51 -8.17 13.38
N MET A 286 8.21 -8.63 12.35
CA MET A 286 7.61 -9.37 11.24
C MET A 286 7.23 -10.77 11.69
N LYS A 287 5.98 -11.13 11.43
CA LYS A 287 5.40 -12.45 11.68
C LYS A 287 4.69 -12.96 10.43
N VAL A 288 4.49 -14.27 10.36
CA VAL A 288 3.80 -14.93 9.25
C VAL A 288 2.80 -15.96 9.77
N GLN A 289 1.60 -16.01 9.18
CA GLN A 289 0.72 -17.17 9.26
C GLN A 289 0.97 -18.06 8.06
N LEU A 290 1.02 -19.38 8.27
CA LEU A 290 1.26 -20.36 7.22
C LEU A 290 0.09 -21.32 7.09
N MET A 291 -0.27 -21.65 5.86
CA MET A 291 -1.35 -22.60 5.55
C MET A 291 -0.94 -23.52 4.40
N THR A 292 -0.94 -24.83 4.64
CA THR A 292 -0.72 -25.81 3.57
C THR A 292 -1.90 -25.82 2.61
N ARG A 293 -1.69 -26.35 1.40
CA ARG A 293 -2.79 -26.52 0.44
C ARG A 293 -3.97 -27.30 1.04
N THR A 294 -3.70 -28.41 1.72
CA THR A 294 -4.76 -29.23 2.35
C THR A 294 -5.49 -28.47 3.45
N GLN A 295 -4.78 -27.72 4.29
CA GLN A 295 -5.42 -26.87 5.30
C GLN A 295 -6.30 -25.80 4.67
N ALA A 296 -5.89 -25.23 3.54
CA ALA A 296 -6.69 -24.28 2.79
C ALA A 296 -7.99 -24.93 2.27
N GLU A 297 -7.91 -26.16 1.75
CA GLU A 297 -9.06 -26.96 1.31
C GLU A 297 -10.03 -27.25 2.45
N GLU A 298 -9.49 -27.55 3.64
CA GLU A 298 -10.28 -27.78 4.85
C GLU A 298 -10.91 -26.50 5.39
N ALA A 299 -10.18 -25.38 5.39
CA ALA A 299 -10.69 -24.07 5.81
C ALA A 299 -11.89 -23.64 4.96
N TRP A 300 -11.81 -23.87 3.65
CA TRP A 300 -12.92 -23.64 2.75
C TRP A 300 -14.08 -24.59 3.02
N ALA A 301 -13.83 -25.91 3.09
CA ALA A 301 -14.87 -26.92 3.25
C ALA A 301 -15.64 -26.79 4.58
N GLN A 302 -14.94 -26.45 5.67
CA GLN A 302 -15.52 -26.44 7.02
C GLN A 302 -16.05 -25.06 7.43
N ARG A 303 -15.40 -23.98 6.99
CA ARG A 303 -15.67 -22.62 7.48
C ARG A 303 -15.89 -21.59 6.38
N ARG A 304 -15.84 -21.99 5.12
CA ARG A 304 -15.97 -21.11 3.93
C ARG A 304 -14.97 -19.96 3.89
N ILE A 305 -13.84 -20.12 4.59
CA ILE A 305 -12.71 -19.21 4.52
C ILE A 305 -11.96 -19.51 3.22
N ASN A 306 -12.00 -18.57 2.29
CA ASN A 306 -11.19 -18.64 1.09
C ASN A 306 -9.87 -17.89 1.37
N VAL A 307 -8.74 -18.57 1.19
CA VAL A 307 -7.40 -17.97 1.35
C VAL A 307 -7.15 -16.80 0.39
N PHE A 308 -7.94 -16.68 -0.67
CA PHE A 308 -7.86 -15.62 -1.68
C PHE A 308 -8.86 -14.49 -1.46
N ASP A 309 -9.61 -14.52 -0.37
CA ASP A 309 -10.60 -13.50 -0.04
C ASP A 309 -10.02 -12.48 0.97
N LEU A 310 -9.65 -11.32 0.43
CA LEU A 310 -9.08 -10.19 1.18
C LEU A 310 -10.06 -9.56 2.21
N THR A 311 -11.33 -9.96 2.22
CA THR A 311 -12.32 -9.50 3.23
C THR A 311 -12.31 -10.36 4.50
N HIS A 312 -11.55 -11.47 4.50
CA HIS A 312 -11.49 -12.44 5.60
C HIS A 312 -10.11 -12.48 6.26
N VAL A 313 -10.11 -12.79 7.56
CA VAL A 313 -8.90 -13.06 8.33
C VAL A 313 -8.69 -14.56 8.51
N TRP A 314 -7.44 -14.99 8.66
CA TRP A 314 -7.12 -16.33 9.12
C TRP A 314 -7.11 -16.35 10.64
N PRO A 315 -7.97 -17.14 11.31
CA PRO A 315 -8.01 -17.13 12.77
C PRO A 315 -6.66 -17.57 13.37
N HIS A 316 -6.09 -16.75 14.23
CA HIS A 316 -4.78 -17.02 14.84
C HIS A 316 -4.76 -18.30 15.70
N ALA A 317 -5.91 -18.77 16.18
CA ALA A 317 -6.03 -20.01 16.94
C ALA A 317 -5.74 -21.25 16.08
N ASP A 318 -6.09 -21.22 14.78
CA ASP A 318 -5.86 -22.33 13.86
C ASP A 318 -4.56 -22.15 13.08
N TYR A 319 -4.19 -20.90 12.77
CA TYR A 319 -3.01 -20.53 12.02
C TYR A 319 -2.17 -19.55 12.84
N PRO A 320 -1.36 -20.02 13.79
CA PRO A 320 -0.63 -19.14 14.71
C PRO A 320 0.44 -18.33 13.99
N LEU A 321 0.76 -17.17 14.55
CA LEU A 321 1.83 -16.30 14.06
C LEU A 321 3.20 -16.90 14.41
N ARG A 322 4.01 -17.14 13.38
CA ARG A 322 5.44 -17.47 13.51
C ARG A 322 6.27 -16.19 13.35
N THR A 323 7.24 -15.96 14.24
CA THR A 323 8.19 -14.85 14.12
C THR A 323 9.15 -15.09 12.95
N VAL A 324 9.51 -14.02 12.24
CA VAL A 324 10.45 -14.04 11.10
C VAL A 324 11.67 -13.17 11.40
N GLY A 325 11.43 -11.92 11.76
CA GLY A 325 12.48 -10.91 11.93
C GLY A 325 11.94 -9.61 12.47
N ARG A 326 12.78 -8.58 12.48
CA ARG A 326 12.44 -7.25 12.99
C ARG A 326 12.82 -6.17 11.99
N LEU A 327 11.92 -5.23 11.81
CA LEU A 327 12.09 -4.01 11.05
C LEU A 327 12.36 -2.85 12.02
N VAL A 328 13.36 -2.01 11.76
CA VAL A 328 13.68 -0.82 12.56
C VAL A 328 13.85 0.39 11.65
N LEU A 329 13.22 1.52 11.97
CA LEU A 329 13.41 2.80 11.27
C LEU A 329 14.33 3.70 12.09
N ASN A 330 15.49 4.03 11.54
CA ASN A 330 16.55 4.75 12.26
C ASN A 330 17.11 5.96 11.50
N GLU A 331 16.57 6.30 10.34
CA GLU A 331 17.02 7.45 9.57
C GLU A 331 15.85 8.18 8.89
N ASN A 332 15.74 9.49 9.13
CA ASN A 332 14.80 10.35 8.43
C ASN A 332 15.24 10.62 6.99
N ALA A 333 14.28 10.84 6.09
CA ALA A 333 14.56 11.38 4.76
C ALA A 333 15.27 12.74 4.88
N LYS A 334 16.31 12.96 4.07
CA LYS A 334 17.00 14.25 3.93
C LYS A 334 16.19 15.21 3.06
N ASN A 335 15.52 14.68 2.04
CA ASN A 335 14.60 15.41 1.18
C ASN A 335 13.32 14.59 0.97
N TYR A 336 12.20 15.07 1.54
CA TYR A 336 10.91 14.39 1.44
C TYR A 336 10.49 14.13 -0.01
N PHE A 337 10.69 15.09 -0.92
CA PHE A 337 10.28 14.92 -2.31
C PHE A 337 11.09 13.82 -3.02
N ALA A 338 12.42 13.84 -2.87
CA ALA A 338 13.32 12.87 -3.49
C ALA A 338 13.18 11.45 -2.92
N GLU A 339 12.97 11.32 -1.61
CA GLU A 339 13.05 10.03 -0.92
C GLU A 339 11.66 9.46 -0.57
N ILE A 340 10.64 10.28 -0.30
CA ILE A 340 9.31 9.79 0.11
C ILE A 340 8.27 10.01 -0.98
N GLU A 341 8.21 11.20 -1.58
CA GLU A 341 7.23 11.49 -2.63
C GLU A 341 7.54 10.67 -3.89
N GLN A 342 8.80 10.55 -4.28
CA GLN A 342 9.20 9.77 -5.47
C GLN A 342 9.36 8.26 -5.25
N ALA A 343 9.25 7.76 -4.01
CA ALA A 343 9.30 6.32 -3.73
C ALA A 343 8.16 5.55 -4.42
N ALA A 344 8.50 4.50 -5.15
CA ALA A 344 7.58 3.64 -5.88
C ALA A 344 7.61 2.21 -5.29
N PHE A 345 6.51 1.83 -4.66
CA PHE A 345 6.29 0.48 -4.13
C PHE A 345 5.40 -0.30 -5.09
N ASN A 346 5.66 -1.58 -5.30
CA ASN A 346 4.93 -2.38 -6.28
C ASN A 346 4.83 -3.85 -5.81
N PRO A 347 3.63 -4.40 -5.58
CA PRO A 347 3.48 -5.80 -5.15
C PRO A 347 3.95 -6.83 -6.19
N ALA A 348 4.21 -6.43 -7.46
CA ALA A 348 4.87 -7.28 -8.45
C ALA A 348 6.40 -7.34 -8.30
N HIS A 349 7.01 -6.50 -7.46
CA HIS A 349 8.41 -6.66 -7.08
C HIS A 349 8.52 -7.79 -6.07
N MET A 350 8.77 -9.00 -6.58
CA MET A 350 9.04 -10.19 -5.80
C MET A 350 10.46 -10.69 -6.08
N VAL A 351 11.00 -11.46 -5.14
CA VAL A 351 12.32 -12.10 -5.23
C VAL A 351 12.14 -13.62 -5.21
N PRO A 352 13.11 -14.41 -5.71
CA PRO A 352 13.01 -15.87 -5.68
C PRO A 352 12.60 -16.38 -4.29
N GLY A 353 11.60 -17.26 -4.25
CA GLY A 353 11.08 -17.86 -3.02
C GLY A 353 9.82 -17.19 -2.47
N ILE A 354 9.38 -16.08 -3.08
CA ILE A 354 8.11 -15.40 -2.82
C ILE A 354 7.37 -15.26 -4.15
N GLU A 355 6.16 -15.82 -4.23
CA GLU A 355 5.34 -15.82 -5.45
C GLU A 355 3.91 -15.33 -5.15
N PRO A 356 3.21 -14.75 -6.14
CA PRO A 356 1.83 -14.32 -5.94
C PRO A 356 0.90 -15.53 -5.80
N SER A 357 -0.12 -15.39 -4.96
CA SER A 357 -1.23 -16.35 -4.94
C SER A 357 -2.26 -16.03 -6.04
N ALA A 358 -3.32 -16.82 -6.12
CA ALA A 358 -4.42 -16.58 -7.05
C ALA A 358 -5.48 -15.60 -6.51
N ASP A 359 -5.17 -14.84 -5.44
CA ASP A 359 -6.00 -13.73 -4.98
C ASP A 359 -6.28 -12.75 -6.14
N PRO A 360 -7.54 -12.59 -6.58
CA PRO A 360 -7.86 -11.80 -7.76
C PRO A 360 -7.58 -10.31 -7.55
N VAL A 361 -7.67 -9.82 -6.32
CA VAL A 361 -7.30 -8.44 -5.98
C VAL A 361 -5.78 -8.30 -6.06
N LEU A 362 -5.01 -9.24 -5.49
CA LEU A 362 -3.54 -9.23 -5.64
C LEU A 362 -3.13 -9.25 -7.12
N GLN A 363 -3.69 -10.16 -7.92
CA GLN A 363 -3.38 -10.30 -9.35
C GLN A 363 -3.61 -8.99 -10.11
N SER A 364 -4.72 -8.29 -9.86
CA SER A 364 -4.98 -6.98 -10.47
C SER A 364 -3.96 -5.91 -10.07
N ARG A 365 -3.49 -5.95 -8.81
CA ARG A 365 -2.51 -5.00 -8.28
C ARG A 365 -1.13 -5.21 -8.90
N LEU A 366 -0.78 -6.42 -9.34
CA LEU A 366 0.51 -6.67 -10.01
C LEU A 366 0.69 -5.81 -11.28
N PHE A 367 -0.42 -5.48 -11.95
CA PHE A 367 -0.41 -4.56 -13.10
C PHE A 367 -0.54 -3.09 -12.71
N SER A 368 -1.46 -2.76 -11.81
CA SER A 368 -1.87 -1.36 -11.55
C SER A 368 -0.73 -0.46 -11.06
N TYR A 369 0.14 -0.99 -10.18
CA TYR A 369 1.20 -0.20 -9.55
C TYR A 369 2.27 0.27 -10.54
N PRO A 370 2.91 -0.61 -11.33
CA PRO A 370 3.93 -0.15 -12.29
C PRO A 370 3.35 0.77 -13.36
N ASP A 371 2.08 0.62 -13.73
CA ASP A 371 1.40 1.55 -14.65
C ASP A 371 1.25 2.96 -14.03
N ALA A 372 0.70 3.04 -12.82
CA ALA A 372 0.55 4.31 -12.10
C ALA A 372 1.88 5.04 -11.87
N HIS A 373 2.97 4.31 -11.59
CA HIS A 373 4.30 4.92 -11.42
C HIS A 373 4.83 5.53 -12.70
N ARG A 374 4.60 4.91 -13.86
CA ARG A 374 5.01 5.47 -15.17
C ARG A 374 4.30 6.78 -15.45
N HIS A 375 3.02 6.89 -15.11
CA HIS A 375 2.27 8.14 -15.22
C HIS A 375 2.81 9.21 -14.26
N ARG A 376 3.11 8.83 -13.02
CA ARG A 376 3.43 9.76 -11.93
C ARG A 376 4.86 10.34 -12.01
N ILE A 377 5.84 9.48 -12.26
CA ILE A 377 7.27 9.80 -12.12
C ILE A 377 8.11 9.31 -13.31
N GLY A 378 7.45 8.95 -14.42
CA GLY A 378 8.09 8.68 -15.70
C GLY A 378 8.49 7.22 -15.93
N ALA A 379 8.84 6.91 -17.18
CA ALA A 379 9.13 5.55 -17.63
C ALA A 379 10.35 4.92 -16.92
N ASN A 380 11.34 5.73 -16.55
CA ASN A 380 12.59 5.30 -15.93
C ASN A 380 12.60 5.46 -14.39
N TYR A 381 11.44 5.45 -13.74
CA TYR A 381 11.31 5.69 -12.30
C TYR A 381 12.17 4.78 -11.40
N GLN A 382 12.53 3.58 -11.87
CA GLN A 382 13.42 2.63 -11.18
C GLN A 382 14.86 3.16 -11.05
N GLN A 383 15.24 4.13 -11.88
CA GLN A 383 16.56 4.76 -11.84
C GLN A 383 16.63 5.89 -10.81
N LEU A 384 15.51 6.34 -10.25
CA LEU A 384 15.52 7.30 -9.14
C LEU A 384 16.21 6.63 -7.94
N PRO A 385 17.16 7.31 -7.26
CA PRO A 385 17.99 6.69 -6.21
C PRO A 385 17.20 5.91 -5.16
N VAL A 386 16.05 6.42 -4.71
CA VAL A 386 15.23 5.73 -3.71
C VAL A 386 14.54 4.46 -4.22
N ASN A 387 14.43 4.27 -5.54
CA ASN A 387 13.82 3.08 -6.15
C ASN A 387 14.82 2.04 -6.61
N GLN A 388 16.10 2.41 -6.74
CA GLN A 388 17.16 1.51 -7.20
C GLN A 388 17.32 0.28 -6.30
N HIS A 389 17.71 -0.84 -6.92
CA HIS A 389 18.09 -2.07 -6.23
C HIS A 389 19.50 -1.97 -5.64
N SER A 390 19.83 -2.84 -4.68
CA SER A 390 21.15 -2.88 -4.03
C SER A 390 21.92 -4.19 -4.27
N THR A 391 21.65 -4.84 -5.41
CA THR A 391 22.35 -6.09 -5.80
C THR A 391 23.85 -5.84 -5.96
N SER A 392 24.68 -6.78 -5.48
CA SER A 392 26.15 -6.69 -5.57
C SER A 392 26.71 -6.97 -6.97
N TYR A 393 25.89 -7.53 -7.87
CA TYR A 393 26.26 -7.82 -9.24
C TYR A 393 25.73 -6.74 -10.21
N PRO A 394 26.46 -6.46 -11.32
CA PRO A 394 25.94 -5.61 -12.38
C PRO A 394 24.69 -6.23 -12.99
N THR A 395 23.58 -5.49 -12.96
CA THR A 395 22.33 -5.94 -13.58
C THR A 395 22.35 -5.76 -15.10
N ALA A 396 21.73 -6.69 -15.81
CA ALA A 396 21.54 -6.61 -17.25
C ALA A 396 20.09 -6.89 -17.62
N ASN A 397 19.51 -6.03 -18.45
CA ASN A 397 18.27 -6.31 -19.17
C ASN A 397 18.36 -5.64 -20.56
N PHE A 398 17.30 -5.71 -21.37
CA PHE A 398 17.34 -5.18 -22.74
C PHE A 398 16.51 -3.90 -22.92
N GLN A 399 16.05 -3.28 -21.84
CA GLN A 399 15.35 -2.00 -21.84
C GLN A 399 16.35 -0.86 -22.10
N ARG A 400 15.95 0.13 -22.90
CA ARG A 400 16.75 1.30 -23.28
C ARG A 400 15.87 2.55 -23.37
N ASP A 401 16.53 3.70 -23.33
CA ASP A 401 16.00 5.04 -23.60
C ASP A 401 14.83 5.42 -22.68
N GLY A 402 13.88 6.20 -23.18
CA GLY A 402 12.75 6.73 -22.42
C GLY A 402 13.06 8.05 -21.71
N GLN A 403 11.99 8.71 -21.24
CA GLN A 403 12.08 9.99 -20.56
C GLN A 403 13.01 9.90 -19.33
N MET A 404 13.93 10.86 -19.20
CA MET A 404 14.90 10.97 -18.10
C MET A 404 15.72 9.70 -17.86
N ALA A 405 16.21 9.06 -18.93
CA ALA A 405 17.14 7.93 -18.82
C ALA A 405 18.54 8.41 -18.39
N PHE A 406 18.96 8.08 -17.17
CA PHE A 406 20.30 8.35 -16.64
C PHE A 406 21.24 7.14 -16.83
N LEU A 407 20.71 5.94 -16.62
CA LEU A 407 21.39 4.65 -16.77
C LEU A 407 20.80 3.93 -17.99
N ASN A 408 21.55 3.86 -19.08
CA ASN A 408 21.08 3.27 -20.35
C ASN A 408 21.86 2.01 -20.77
N GLN A 409 22.48 1.31 -19.81
CA GLN A 409 23.21 0.05 -20.01
C GLN A 409 24.40 0.09 -20.99
N GLY A 410 24.96 1.28 -21.22
CA GLY A 410 26.18 1.47 -22.00
C GLY A 410 26.06 0.96 -23.44
N ALA A 411 27.17 0.50 -24.01
CA ALA A 411 27.24 0.00 -25.40
C ALA A 411 26.72 -1.44 -25.57
N ARG A 412 26.20 -2.08 -24.52
CA ARG A 412 25.72 -3.47 -24.58
C ARG A 412 24.61 -3.59 -25.63
N PRO A 413 24.66 -4.58 -26.56
CA PRO A 413 23.57 -4.85 -27.49
C PRO A 413 22.22 -4.97 -26.76
N ALA A 414 21.19 -4.34 -27.32
CA ALA A 414 19.83 -4.34 -26.73
C ALA A 414 19.04 -5.62 -27.06
N TYR A 415 19.73 -6.74 -27.23
CA TYR A 415 19.19 -8.08 -27.52
C TYR A 415 20.18 -9.15 -27.03
N LEU A 416 19.74 -10.41 -27.03
CA LEU A 416 20.61 -11.55 -26.72
C LEU A 416 21.68 -11.72 -27.80
N SER A 417 22.86 -11.15 -27.54
CA SER A 417 23.97 -11.11 -28.48
C SER A 417 25.05 -12.13 -28.12
N SER A 418 25.64 -12.76 -29.13
CA SER A 418 26.86 -13.56 -28.99
C SER A 418 28.14 -12.70 -28.97
N ILE A 419 28.04 -11.40 -29.28
CA ILE A 419 29.19 -10.47 -29.32
C ILE A 419 29.62 -10.10 -27.89
N ASP A 420 28.64 -9.83 -27.02
CA ASP A 420 28.83 -9.47 -25.61
C ASP A 420 27.72 -10.17 -24.79
N PRO A 421 27.88 -11.47 -24.49
CA PRO A 421 26.83 -12.27 -23.88
C PRO A 421 26.67 -11.96 -22.38
N VAL A 422 25.41 -11.86 -21.93
CA VAL A 422 25.07 -11.78 -20.51
C VAL A 422 25.10 -13.16 -19.84
N GLN A 423 25.29 -13.19 -18.53
CA GLN A 423 25.20 -14.41 -17.74
C GLN A 423 23.77 -14.64 -17.24
N PHE A 424 23.39 -15.91 -17.11
CA PHE A 424 22.12 -16.32 -16.52
C PHE A 424 22.35 -17.05 -15.21
N LYS A 425 21.53 -16.76 -14.21
CA LYS A 425 21.44 -17.57 -12.99
C LYS A 425 20.40 -18.67 -13.21
N PRO A 426 20.69 -19.94 -12.88
CA PRO A 426 19.68 -20.99 -12.90
C PRO A 426 18.50 -20.62 -11.98
N SER A 427 17.28 -21.00 -12.36
CA SER A 427 16.11 -20.81 -11.52
C SER A 427 16.30 -21.49 -10.16
N ALA A 428 15.87 -20.82 -9.08
CA ALA A 428 15.98 -21.35 -7.73
C ALA A 428 15.06 -22.57 -7.48
N TYR A 429 14.01 -22.71 -8.29
CA TYR A 429 13.05 -23.81 -8.30
C TYR A 429 12.36 -23.88 -9.66
N ASP A 430 11.67 -25.00 -9.92
CA ASP A 430 10.84 -25.18 -11.10
C ASP A 430 9.48 -24.46 -10.93
N LEU A 431 9.29 -23.36 -11.66
CA LEU A 431 8.05 -22.58 -11.65
C LEU A 431 6.83 -23.39 -12.08
N ASN A 432 7.00 -24.44 -12.90
CA ASN A 432 5.89 -25.31 -13.29
C ASN A 432 5.32 -26.09 -12.09
N LYS A 433 6.10 -26.33 -11.04
CA LYS A 433 5.59 -26.94 -9.80
C LYS A 433 4.78 -25.96 -8.94
N VAL A 434 5.04 -24.67 -9.08
CA VAL A 434 4.37 -23.60 -8.31
C VAL A 434 3.09 -23.14 -8.99
N HIS A 435 3.12 -23.01 -10.32
CA HIS A 435 2.03 -22.44 -11.14
C HIS A 435 1.55 -23.35 -12.28
N GLY A 436 2.01 -24.60 -12.39
CA GLY A 436 1.64 -25.47 -13.52
C GLY A 436 0.30 -26.21 -13.37
N ALA A 437 -0.37 -26.12 -12.22
CA ALA A 437 -1.59 -26.85 -11.93
C ALA A 437 -2.83 -25.94 -11.88
N PHE A 438 -3.34 -25.54 -13.05
CA PHE A 438 -4.62 -24.86 -13.19
C PHE A 438 -5.64 -25.78 -13.85
N ILE A 439 -6.75 -26.05 -13.18
CA ILE A 439 -7.91 -26.77 -13.72
C ILE A 439 -9.12 -25.87 -13.50
N GLY A 440 -9.74 -25.40 -14.58
CA GLY A 440 -10.91 -24.53 -14.48
C GLY A 440 -11.37 -24.00 -15.84
N GLU A 441 -12.54 -23.36 -15.85
CA GLU A 441 -13.08 -22.64 -16.99
C GLU A 441 -12.75 -21.14 -16.85
N ALA A 442 -12.58 -20.45 -17.98
CA ALA A 442 -12.53 -19.00 -17.98
C ALA A 442 -13.97 -18.47 -17.81
N VAL A 443 -14.24 -17.79 -16.70
CA VAL A 443 -15.59 -17.31 -16.35
C VAL A 443 -15.62 -15.81 -16.09
N SER A 444 -16.80 -15.21 -16.29
CA SER A 444 -17.15 -13.93 -15.67
C SER A 444 -17.75 -14.19 -14.30
N TYR A 445 -17.19 -13.56 -13.27
CA TYR A 445 -17.53 -13.80 -11.87
C TYR A 445 -17.89 -12.50 -11.15
N LEU A 446 -18.87 -12.59 -10.27
CA LEU A 446 -19.21 -11.57 -9.28
C LEU A 446 -19.42 -12.26 -7.93
N SER A 447 -18.85 -11.71 -6.86
CA SER A 447 -18.94 -12.34 -5.54
C SER A 447 -20.38 -12.38 -4.99
N GLU A 448 -20.61 -13.39 -4.16
CA GLU A 448 -21.87 -13.62 -3.43
C GLU A 448 -21.63 -13.35 -1.94
N ILE A 449 -22.56 -12.60 -1.31
CA ILE A 449 -22.59 -12.45 0.15
C ILE A 449 -23.16 -13.72 0.78
N ARG A 450 -22.51 -14.20 1.84
CA ARG A 450 -22.82 -15.45 2.53
C ARG A 450 -22.94 -15.21 4.03
N PRO A 451 -23.56 -16.12 4.79
CA PRO A 451 -23.58 -16.06 6.25
C PRO A 451 -22.21 -15.89 6.89
N GLU A 452 -21.19 -16.55 6.34
CA GLU A 452 -19.85 -16.57 6.92
C GLU A 452 -19.13 -15.21 6.85
N ASP A 453 -19.53 -14.34 5.92
CA ASP A 453 -18.96 -12.99 5.79
C ASP A 453 -19.26 -12.12 7.02
N PHE A 454 -20.24 -12.50 7.85
CA PHE A 454 -20.62 -11.80 9.07
C PHE A 454 -19.97 -12.36 10.33
N ASN A 455 -19.24 -13.48 10.25
CA ASN A 455 -18.65 -14.14 11.43
C ASN A 455 -17.56 -13.29 12.10
N ALA A 456 -16.59 -12.81 11.33
CA ALA A 456 -15.51 -11.97 11.85
C ALA A 456 -16.01 -10.59 12.33
N PRO A 457 -16.87 -9.87 11.58
CA PRO A 457 -17.56 -8.67 12.07
C PRO A 457 -18.31 -8.89 13.39
N ARG A 458 -19.04 -10.02 13.53
CA ARG A 458 -19.77 -10.35 14.76
C ARG A 458 -18.81 -10.56 15.92
N ASN A 459 -17.74 -11.32 15.73
CA ASN A 459 -16.72 -11.50 16.75
C ASN A 459 -16.06 -10.17 17.15
N LEU A 460 -15.83 -9.26 16.19
CA LEU A 460 -15.32 -7.92 16.46
C LEU A 460 -16.27 -7.14 17.38
N TRP A 461 -17.57 -7.13 17.07
CA TRP A 461 -18.58 -6.47 17.90
C TRP A 461 -18.72 -7.11 19.29
N GLU A 462 -18.90 -8.42 19.34
CA GLU A 462 -19.35 -9.15 20.53
C GLU A 462 -18.21 -9.49 21.49
N LYS A 463 -17.00 -9.76 20.96
CA LYS A 463 -15.86 -10.29 21.75
C LYS A 463 -14.68 -9.35 21.86
N VAL A 464 -14.53 -8.38 20.94
CA VAL A 464 -13.36 -7.49 20.90
C VAL A 464 -13.69 -6.08 21.37
N PHE A 465 -14.82 -5.51 20.94
CA PHE A 465 -15.22 -4.18 21.41
C PHE A 465 -15.71 -4.23 22.85
N SER A 466 -15.13 -3.38 23.71
CA SER A 466 -15.71 -3.03 25.01
C SER A 466 -16.99 -2.22 24.82
N GLU A 467 -17.76 -2.04 25.89
CA GLU A 467 -18.99 -1.24 25.85
C GLU A 467 -18.71 0.22 25.46
N GLU A 468 -17.60 0.79 25.93
CA GLU A 468 -17.16 2.13 25.55
C GLU A 468 -16.79 2.22 24.07
N SER A 469 -16.09 1.20 23.55
CA SER A 469 -15.75 1.13 22.12
C SER A 469 -17.00 0.97 21.25
N ARG A 470 -18.00 0.19 21.70
CA ARG A 470 -19.31 0.08 21.04
C ARG A 470 -20.05 1.42 21.02
N ALA A 471 -20.03 2.16 22.12
CA ALA A 471 -20.64 3.49 22.19
C ALA A 471 -19.95 4.49 21.24
N ARG A 472 -18.61 4.51 21.20
CA ARG A 472 -17.84 5.35 20.26
C ARG A 472 -18.05 4.96 18.81
N PHE A 473 -18.16 3.67 18.51
CA PHE A 473 -18.51 3.17 17.19
C PHE A 473 -19.88 3.71 16.74
N VAL A 474 -20.90 3.56 17.59
CA VAL A 474 -22.26 4.04 17.29
C VAL A 474 -22.24 5.56 17.05
N LYS A 475 -21.60 6.33 17.92
CA LYS A 475 -21.45 7.79 17.77
C LYS A 475 -20.78 8.15 16.44
N THR A 476 -19.67 7.48 16.11
CA THR A 476 -18.91 7.73 14.88
C THR A 476 -19.72 7.41 13.63
N ALA A 477 -20.26 6.19 13.54
CA ALA A 477 -21.00 5.74 12.37
C ALA A 477 -22.27 6.58 12.16
N SER A 478 -23.07 6.81 13.21
CA SER A 478 -24.27 7.64 13.11
C SER A 478 -23.97 9.11 12.81
N GLY A 479 -22.89 9.66 13.37
CA GLY A 479 -22.41 11.00 13.03
C GLY A 479 -22.07 11.13 11.55
N HIS A 480 -21.33 10.16 10.99
CA HIS A 480 -21.04 10.15 9.55
C HIS A 480 -22.30 9.94 8.70
N MET A 481 -23.23 9.09 9.14
CA MET A 481 -24.52 8.88 8.46
C MET A 481 -25.42 10.11 8.47
N SER A 482 -25.23 11.06 9.40
CA SER A 482 -26.09 12.25 9.51
C SER A 482 -26.01 13.17 8.29
N THR A 483 -24.93 13.09 7.51
CA THR A 483 -24.74 13.85 6.26
C THR A 483 -25.21 13.09 5.01
N CYS A 484 -25.72 11.86 5.16
CA CYS A 484 -26.33 11.11 4.08
C CYS A 484 -27.74 11.65 3.81
N LYS A 485 -27.99 12.10 2.58
CA LYS A 485 -29.23 12.78 2.21
C LYS A 485 -30.41 11.83 2.03
N ASP A 486 -30.13 10.57 1.71
CA ASP A 486 -31.16 9.55 1.49
C ASP A 486 -31.20 8.55 2.66
N LYS A 487 -32.32 8.55 3.39
CA LYS A 487 -32.54 7.66 4.53
C LYS A 487 -32.76 6.19 4.13
N THR A 488 -33.14 5.91 2.89
CA THR A 488 -33.33 4.54 2.40
C THR A 488 -32.01 3.79 2.29
N ILE A 489 -30.92 4.50 1.95
CA ILE A 489 -29.54 3.99 1.98
C ILE A 489 -29.17 3.59 3.40
N ILE A 490 -29.44 4.48 4.36
CA ILE A 490 -29.17 4.21 5.78
C ILE A 490 -29.98 3.00 6.25
N ALA A 491 -31.28 2.93 5.95
CA ALA A 491 -32.12 1.79 6.29
C ALA A 491 -31.56 0.45 5.75
N ARG A 492 -31.03 0.45 4.51
CA ARG A 492 -30.36 -0.72 3.91
C ARG A 492 -29.08 -1.08 4.66
N GLN A 493 -28.22 -0.11 4.96
CA GLN A 493 -26.99 -0.33 5.70
C GLN A 493 -27.25 -0.86 7.12
N LEU A 494 -28.27 -0.36 7.81
CA LEU A 494 -28.67 -0.85 9.13
C LEU A 494 -29.13 -2.31 9.10
N ALA A 495 -29.71 -2.77 7.97
CA ALA A 495 -30.09 -4.17 7.80
C ALA A 495 -28.87 -5.08 7.61
N ILE A 496 -27.81 -4.58 6.97
CA ILE A 496 -26.50 -5.27 6.91
C ILE A 496 -25.88 -5.33 8.31
N PHE A 497 -25.92 -4.23 9.08
CA PHE A 497 -25.45 -4.25 10.47
C PHE A 497 -26.27 -5.21 11.36
N ARG A 498 -27.56 -5.40 11.09
CA ARG A 498 -28.38 -6.40 11.80
C ARG A 498 -27.88 -7.83 11.58
N GLN A 499 -27.35 -8.13 10.38
CA GLN A 499 -26.70 -9.42 10.13
C GLN A 499 -25.41 -9.60 10.95
N VAL A 500 -24.76 -8.52 11.38
CA VAL A 500 -23.65 -8.59 12.35
C VAL A 500 -24.17 -8.79 13.77
N SER A 501 -25.14 -8.01 14.22
CA SER A 501 -25.76 -8.12 15.55
C SER A 501 -27.04 -7.29 15.65
N GLU A 502 -28.07 -7.82 16.30
CA GLU A 502 -29.33 -7.10 16.56
C GLU A 502 -29.09 -5.87 17.47
N ASP A 503 -28.21 -6.02 18.47
CA ASP A 503 -27.82 -4.94 19.38
C ASP A 503 -27.16 -3.78 18.63
N LEU A 504 -26.22 -4.08 17.73
CA LEU A 504 -25.56 -3.09 16.89
C LEU A 504 -26.57 -2.29 16.05
N SER A 505 -27.45 -2.99 15.34
CA SER A 505 -28.47 -2.34 14.49
C SER A 505 -29.41 -1.48 15.33
N THR A 506 -29.93 -2.01 16.44
CA THR A 506 -30.85 -1.28 17.34
C THR A 506 -30.25 0.01 17.88
N ARG A 507 -28.97 -0.02 18.28
CA ARG A 507 -28.26 1.18 18.76
C ARG A 507 -28.12 2.22 17.66
N LEU A 508 -27.79 1.81 16.43
CA LEU A 508 -27.68 2.71 15.30
C LEU A 508 -29.04 3.24 14.83
N GLU A 509 -30.11 2.44 14.87
CA GLU A 509 -31.48 2.92 14.60
C GLU A 509 -31.86 4.04 15.58
N LYS A 510 -31.57 3.85 16.87
CA LYS A 510 -31.82 4.87 17.90
C LYS A 510 -31.00 6.13 17.66
N ALA A 511 -29.72 5.99 17.31
CA ALA A 511 -28.82 7.13 17.12
C ALA A 511 -29.12 7.93 15.84
N THR A 512 -29.53 7.25 14.76
CA THR A 512 -29.84 7.88 13.46
C THR A 512 -31.29 8.33 13.33
N GLY A 513 -32.21 7.78 14.14
CA GLY A 513 -33.65 7.98 13.96
C GLY A 513 -34.22 7.29 12.71
N VAL A 514 -33.45 6.38 12.09
CA VAL A 514 -33.84 5.63 10.90
C VAL A 514 -34.04 4.17 11.30
N LYS A 515 -35.16 3.56 10.90
CA LYS A 515 -35.36 2.13 11.07
C LYS A 515 -34.65 1.37 9.97
N ALA A 516 -34.02 0.25 10.31
CA ALA A 516 -33.46 -0.63 9.31
C ALA A 516 -34.58 -1.15 8.41
N TYR A 517 -34.20 -1.58 7.20
CA TYR A 517 -35.12 -2.20 6.26
C TYR A 517 -36.03 -3.22 6.97
N SER A 518 -37.34 -3.05 6.81
CA SER A 518 -38.37 -3.81 7.52
C SER A 518 -38.69 -5.14 6.87
N GLY A 519 -38.27 -5.34 5.61
CA GLY A 519 -38.37 -6.63 4.93
C GLY A 519 -37.27 -7.59 5.39
N ARG A 520 -37.28 -8.81 4.85
CA ARG A 520 -36.27 -9.81 5.18
C ARG A 520 -34.97 -9.53 4.41
N PHE A 521 -33.83 -9.87 4.99
CA PHE A 521 -32.53 -9.62 4.37
C PHE A 521 -32.36 -10.42 3.07
N GLU A 522 -32.98 -11.59 2.99
CA GLU A 522 -33.10 -12.46 1.83
C GLU A 522 -33.78 -11.78 0.63
N ASP A 523 -34.62 -10.78 0.89
CA ASP A 523 -35.41 -10.08 -0.13
C ASP A 523 -34.66 -8.83 -0.64
N LEU A 524 -33.54 -8.44 -0.01
CA LEU A 524 -32.70 -7.36 -0.52
C LEU A 524 -31.95 -7.79 -1.79
N THR A 525 -31.82 -6.85 -2.72
CA THR A 525 -30.94 -6.99 -3.88
C THR A 525 -29.87 -5.92 -3.81
N PHE A 526 -28.63 -6.30 -4.11
CA PHE A 526 -27.48 -5.41 -4.06
C PHE A 526 -26.98 -5.14 -5.47
N ASN A 527 -26.49 -3.92 -5.73
CA ASN A 527 -25.90 -3.60 -7.04
C ASN A 527 -24.54 -4.28 -7.22
N GLY A 528 -23.75 -4.37 -6.15
CA GLY A 528 -22.35 -4.76 -6.22
C GLY A 528 -22.10 -6.25 -6.02
N SER A 529 -23.03 -7.00 -5.44
CA SER A 529 -22.81 -8.41 -5.09
C SER A 529 -24.08 -9.23 -5.23
N HIS A 530 -23.94 -10.53 -5.47
CA HIS A 530 -25.07 -11.45 -5.39
C HIS A 530 -25.53 -11.60 -3.93
N ASN A 531 -26.86 -11.62 -3.69
CA ASN A 531 -27.38 -11.92 -2.35
C ASN A 531 -27.54 -13.43 -2.13
N GLY A 532 -26.59 -14.08 -1.47
CA GLY A 532 -26.60 -15.52 -1.24
C GLY A 532 -27.65 -16.02 -0.25
N TYR A 533 -28.31 -15.11 0.48
CA TYR A 533 -29.41 -15.42 1.40
C TYR A 533 -30.75 -15.63 0.67
N GLY A 534 -30.94 -14.97 -0.46
CA GLY A 534 -32.20 -14.96 -1.20
C GLY A 534 -32.43 -16.20 -2.06
N LYS A 535 -33.69 -16.44 -2.44
CA LYS A 535 -34.04 -17.39 -3.51
C LYS A 535 -33.56 -16.92 -4.89
N LYS A 536 -33.59 -15.59 -5.11
CA LYS A 536 -33.02 -14.94 -6.30
C LYS A 536 -31.62 -14.41 -5.94
N LYS A 537 -30.60 -15.20 -6.23
CA LYS A 537 -29.20 -14.92 -5.91
C LYS A 537 -28.48 -14.07 -6.97
N THR A 538 -29.16 -13.10 -7.58
CA THR A 538 -28.53 -12.25 -8.60
C THR A 538 -28.38 -10.83 -8.09
N ALA A 539 -27.35 -10.13 -8.58
CA ALA A 539 -27.18 -8.71 -8.31
C ALA A 539 -28.27 -7.93 -9.05
N ASN A 540 -28.53 -6.70 -8.62
CA ASN A 540 -29.59 -5.88 -9.19
C ASN A 540 -29.42 -5.72 -10.72
N GLY A 541 -30.52 -5.83 -11.46
CA GLY A 541 -30.51 -5.77 -12.93
C GLY A 541 -29.98 -7.01 -13.65
N MET A 542 -29.41 -8.01 -12.97
CA MET A 542 -28.94 -9.25 -13.62
C MET A 542 -30.06 -10.28 -13.78
N GLN A 543 -30.25 -10.75 -15.02
CA GLN A 543 -31.29 -11.73 -15.39
C GLN A 543 -30.89 -13.18 -15.08
N THR A 544 -29.63 -13.54 -15.34
CA THR A 544 -29.08 -14.87 -15.11
C THR A 544 -27.80 -14.77 -14.30
N ARG A 545 -27.54 -15.80 -13.49
CA ARG A 545 -26.21 -16.06 -12.95
C ARG A 545 -25.44 -16.86 -13.99
N SER A 546 -24.14 -16.61 -14.14
CA SER A 546 -23.26 -17.62 -14.72
C SER A 546 -23.23 -18.78 -13.72
N ASP A 547 -24.17 -19.72 -13.84
CA ASP A 547 -24.21 -20.94 -13.04
C ASP A 547 -23.09 -21.88 -13.51
N VAL A 548 -21.84 -21.46 -13.32
CA VAL A 548 -20.70 -22.34 -13.49
C VAL A 548 -20.41 -22.95 -12.13
N VAL A 549 -20.72 -24.24 -12.04
CA VAL A 549 -20.63 -25.06 -10.84
C VAL A 549 -19.21 -25.59 -10.68
N PHE A 550 -18.17 -24.77 -10.88
CA PHE A 550 -16.80 -25.19 -10.57
C PHE A 550 -15.95 -24.03 -10.06
N ASP A 551 -15.04 -24.41 -9.16
CA ASP A 551 -14.32 -23.55 -8.24
C ASP A 551 -13.51 -22.44 -8.93
N ASN A 552 -13.60 -21.21 -8.42
CA ASN A 552 -12.84 -20.04 -8.88
C ASN A 552 -11.39 -20.03 -8.35
N GLY A 553 -10.79 -21.22 -8.23
CA GLY A 553 -9.49 -21.41 -7.61
C GLY A 553 -9.51 -21.35 -6.09
N ALA A 554 -10.66 -21.34 -5.41
CA ALA A 554 -10.67 -21.63 -3.99
C ALA A 554 -10.07 -23.02 -3.75
N PRO A 555 -9.53 -23.28 -2.56
CA PRO A 555 -8.98 -24.60 -2.27
C PRO A 555 -10.12 -25.63 -2.21
N VAL A 556 -10.22 -26.50 -3.21
CA VAL A 556 -11.05 -27.71 -3.16
C VAL A 556 -10.18 -28.95 -3.18
N ARG A 557 -10.63 -29.97 -2.43
CA ARG A 557 -10.04 -31.31 -2.50
C ARG A 557 -9.90 -31.74 -3.95
N SER A 558 -8.67 -31.80 -4.43
CA SER A 558 -8.41 -32.19 -5.79
C SER A 558 -8.73 -33.67 -5.96
N ASN A 559 -9.76 -34.01 -6.74
CA ASN A 559 -9.95 -35.36 -7.29
C ASN A 559 -8.96 -35.61 -8.46
N VAL A 560 -7.70 -35.14 -8.33
CA VAL A 560 -6.69 -35.25 -9.40
C VAL A 560 -6.15 -36.70 -9.51
N ALA A 561 -6.50 -37.59 -8.58
CA ALA A 561 -6.16 -39.01 -8.68
C ALA A 561 -7.00 -39.81 -9.71
N SER A 562 -8.03 -39.23 -10.35
CA SER A 562 -8.91 -39.98 -11.27
C SER A 562 -8.92 -39.50 -12.73
N ARG A 563 -8.06 -38.55 -13.12
CA ARG A 563 -8.01 -38.03 -14.51
C ARG A 563 -6.58 -37.69 -14.99
N LEU A 564 -5.63 -38.55 -14.68
CA LEU A 564 -4.39 -38.71 -15.45
C LEU A 564 -4.35 -40.11 -16.04
#